data_AF-A0A931MSZ8-F1
#
_entry.id   AF-A0A931MSZ8-F1
#
_cell.length_a   1.000
_cell.length_b   1.000
_cell.length_c   1.000
_cell.angle_alpha   90.00
_cell.angle_beta   90.00
_cell.angle_gamma   90.00
#
_symmetry.space_group_name_H-M   'P 1'
#
loop_
_entity.id
_entity.type
_entity.pdbx_description
1 polymer ?
#
loop_
_entity_poly.entity_id
_entity_poly.type
_entity_poly.pdbx_seq_one_letter_code
_entity_poly.pdbx_strand_id
1 'polypeptide(L)'
;MTVPLSGMTDDVLESRWCSPLVEHHFDTAIEVRVEEAAAIGELGVRNLRRLQHHDPTAPRWRGIERLLQPLEAVNADLDSPATAHRRRAMADVVAVLLVCCAEKERTFWGWSTQEWIDLLGRDQSEFRRRAPAWVGDEVRPYLAAHAYLLGSFTEFHRLGSFQRLTLSWRIFGRDRVNGEVARRRKALAE
;
A
#
# COMPACT_ATOMS: atom_id res chain seq x y z
N MET A 1 -34.63 31.08 21.88
CA MET A 1 -33.28 30.94 22.49
C MET A 1 -32.62 29.76 21.83
N THR A 2 -31.68 30.04 20.94
CA THR A 2 -30.98 29.07 20.10
C THR A 2 -29.65 28.77 20.75
N VAL A 3 -29.38 27.50 21.05
CA VAL A 3 -28.04 27.02 21.37
C VAL A 3 -27.68 26.02 20.27
N PRO A 4 -26.75 26.32 19.36
CA PRO A 4 -26.18 25.28 18.51
C PRO A 4 -25.08 24.58 19.31
N LEU A 5 -25.31 23.31 19.65
CA LEU A 5 -24.27 22.45 20.20
C LEU A 5 -23.46 21.84 19.05
N SER A 6 -22.23 22.33 18.95
CA SER A 6 -21.02 21.55 18.68
C SER A 6 -20.79 21.03 17.25
N GLY A 7 -20.23 21.89 16.40
CA GLY A 7 -19.46 21.51 15.22
C GLY A 7 -18.07 20.98 15.59
N MET A 8 -18.02 19.95 16.42
CA MET A 8 -16.76 19.34 16.87
C MET A 8 -16.89 17.81 16.87
N THR A 9 -17.14 17.20 15.71
CA THR A 9 -17.07 15.72 15.60
C THR A 9 -16.58 15.18 14.26
N ASP A 10 -16.84 15.82 13.11
CA ASP A 10 -16.41 15.22 11.83
C ASP A 10 -14.91 15.36 11.57
N ASP A 11 -14.32 16.53 11.77
CA ASP A 11 -12.90 16.80 11.48
C ASP A 11 -11.93 15.97 12.36
N VAL A 12 -12.34 15.71 13.62
CA VAL A 12 -11.59 14.88 14.57
C VAL A 12 -11.82 13.38 14.34
N LEU A 13 -12.98 12.99 13.77
CA LEU A 13 -13.22 11.60 13.37
C LEU A 13 -12.49 11.26 12.06
N GLU A 14 -12.43 12.18 11.11
CA GLU A 14 -11.66 12.04 9.87
C GLU A 14 -10.16 11.92 10.18
N SER A 15 -9.62 12.79 11.04
CA SER A 15 -8.22 12.73 11.49
C SER A 15 -7.82 11.38 12.13
N ARG A 16 -8.76 10.66 12.77
CA ARG A 16 -8.48 9.37 13.43
C ARG A 16 -8.24 8.21 12.47
N TRP A 17 -8.67 8.34 11.22
CA TRP A 17 -8.50 7.30 10.20
C TRP A 17 -7.65 7.78 9.01
N CYS A 18 -7.11 8.99 9.09
CA CYS A 18 -6.16 9.52 8.11
C CYS A 18 -4.91 8.64 8.04
N SER A 19 -4.39 8.48 6.83
CA SER A 19 -3.12 7.81 6.59
C SER A 19 -2.01 8.59 7.28
N PRO A 20 -1.14 7.95 8.07
CA PRO A 20 0.03 8.62 8.65
C PRO A 20 1.03 9.10 7.58
N LEU A 21 0.85 8.69 6.32
CA LEU A 21 1.59 9.22 5.18
C LEU A 21 1.30 10.69 4.88
N VAL A 22 0.21 11.26 5.41
CA VAL A 22 -0.13 12.68 5.27
C VAL A 22 0.93 13.59 5.91
N GLU A 23 1.67 13.09 6.89
CA GLU A 23 2.78 13.84 7.52
C GLU A 23 4.02 13.93 6.61
N HIS A 24 4.12 13.06 5.61
CA HIS A 24 5.24 13.02 4.70
C HIS A 24 4.95 13.86 3.44
N HIS A 25 5.75 14.91 3.23
CA HIS A 25 5.71 15.71 2.00
C HIS A 25 6.41 14.98 0.84
N PHE A 26 5.81 13.89 0.34
CA PHE A 26 6.32 13.18 -0.82
C PHE A 26 6.10 13.97 -2.12
N ASP A 27 7.01 13.79 -3.07
CA ASP A 27 6.81 14.25 -4.45
C ASP A 27 5.83 13.30 -5.17
N THR A 28 4.60 13.78 -5.34
CA THR A 28 3.47 13.04 -5.92
C THR A 28 3.36 13.16 -7.43
N ALA A 29 4.43 13.61 -8.12
CA ALA A 29 4.42 13.69 -9.59
C ALA A 29 4.05 12.34 -10.22
N ILE A 30 3.05 12.39 -11.11
CA ILE A 30 2.44 11.21 -11.73
C ILE A 30 3.34 10.58 -12.80
N GLU A 31 4.24 11.35 -13.39
CA GLU A 31 5.17 10.88 -14.41
C GLU A 31 6.37 10.18 -13.76
N VAL A 32 6.79 9.06 -14.36
CA VAL A 32 8.07 8.43 -14.03
C VAL A 32 9.15 9.13 -14.83
N ARG A 33 10.20 9.59 -14.16
CA ARG A 33 11.33 10.25 -14.82
C ARG A 33 12.11 9.23 -15.63
N VAL A 34 12.72 9.66 -16.74
CA VAL A 34 13.51 8.76 -17.61
C VAL A 34 14.63 8.08 -16.83
N GLU A 35 15.25 8.82 -15.91
CA GLU A 35 16.31 8.31 -15.03
C GLU A 35 15.78 7.27 -14.04
N GLU A 36 14.55 7.44 -13.55
CA GLU A 36 13.89 6.49 -12.64
C GLU A 36 13.59 5.17 -13.36
N ALA A 37 12.99 5.24 -14.56
CA ALA A 37 12.71 4.07 -15.37
C ALA A 37 14.00 3.30 -15.73
N ALA A 38 15.05 4.02 -16.15
CA ALA A 38 16.36 3.44 -16.43
C ALA A 38 16.97 2.77 -15.18
N ALA A 39 16.93 3.44 -14.02
CA ALA A 39 17.45 2.91 -12.77
C ALA A 39 16.70 1.65 -12.30
N ILE A 40 15.37 1.58 -12.49
CA ILE A 40 14.57 0.37 -12.21
C ILE A 40 15.03 -0.80 -13.10
N GLY A 41 15.21 -0.54 -14.40
CA GLY A 41 15.71 -1.53 -15.36
C GLY A 41 17.12 -2.03 -15.02
N GLU A 42 18.04 -1.13 -14.70
CA GLU A 42 19.43 -1.45 -14.35
C GLU A 42 19.56 -2.20 -13.01
N LEU A 43 18.76 -1.85 -12.01
CA LEU A 43 18.69 -2.62 -10.75
C LEU A 43 18.19 -4.04 -11.04
N GLY A 44 17.14 -4.15 -11.86
CA GLY A 44 16.50 -5.41 -12.21
C GLY A 44 15.81 -6.09 -11.02
N VAL A 45 14.98 -7.09 -11.33
CA VAL A 45 14.11 -7.77 -10.35
C VAL A 45 14.88 -8.33 -9.15
N ARG A 46 16.12 -8.81 -9.34
CA ARG A 46 16.93 -9.37 -8.25
C ARG A 46 17.25 -8.33 -7.17
N ASN A 47 17.65 -7.11 -7.56
CA ASN A 47 17.98 -6.04 -6.62
C ASN A 47 16.71 -5.43 -6.02
N LEU A 48 15.70 -5.16 -6.85
CA LEU A 48 14.42 -4.59 -6.41
C LEU A 48 13.76 -5.45 -5.33
N ARG A 49 13.81 -6.77 -5.49
CA ARG A 49 13.29 -7.73 -4.52
C ARG A 49 14.18 -7.94 -3.29
N ARG A 50 15.36 -7.31 -3.21
CA ARG A 50 16.30 -7.43 -2.08
C ARG A 50 16.60 -8.87 -1.66
N LEU A 51 16.87 -9.72 -2.65
CA LEU A 51 17.30 -11.10 -2.40
C LEU A 51 18.67 -11.13 -1.71
N GLN A 52 19.12 -12.31 -1.25
CA GLN A 52 20.37 -12.50 -0.49
C GLN A 52 21.61 -11.85 -1.13
N HIS A 53 21.60 -11.66 -2.45
CA HIS A 53 22.69 -11.09 -3.22
C HIS A 53 22.29 -9.79 -3.94
N HIS A 54 21.40 -9.01 -3.37
CA HIS A 54 21.18 -7.65 -3.87
C HIS A 54 22.37 -6.76 -3.49
N ASP A 55 22.64 -5.76 -4.31
CA ASP A 55 23.60 -4.71 -4.02
C ASP A 55 22.87 -3.50 -3.40
N PRO A 56 22.94 -3.31 -2.08
CA PRO A 56 22.32 -2.16 -1.42
C PRO A 56 23.05 -0.84 -1.68
N THR A 57 24.29 -0.89 -2.18
CA THR A 57 25.12 0.30 -2.43
C THR A 57 25.08 0.77 -3.88
N ALA A 58 24.36 0.05 -4.75
CA ALA A 58 24.16 0.42 -6.14
C ALA A 58 23.67 1.88 -6.26
N PRO A 59 24.36 2.77 -7.00
CA PRO A 59 23.99 4.18 -7.10
C PRO A 59 22.56 4.43 -7.60
N ARG A 60 21.99 3.44 -8.30
CA ARG A 60 20.67 3.48 -8.94
C ARG A 60 19.55 3.56 -7.91
N TRP A 61 19.78 3.11 -6.67
CA TRP A 61 18.84 3.31 -5.56
C TRP A 61 18.56 4.79 -5.29
N ARG A 62 19.56 5.67 -5.45
CA ARG A 62 19.36 7.12 -5.33
C ARG A 62 18.51 7.67 -6.48
N GLY A 63 18.66 7.10 -7.68
CA GLY A 63 17.89 7.49 -8.85
C GLY A 63 16.38 7.24 -8.71
N ILE A 64 15.98 6.28 -7.86
CA ILE A 64 14.58 5.92 -7.61
C ILE A 64 14.11 6.30 -6.21
N GLU A 65 14.90 7.06 -5.46
CA GLU A 65 14.63 7.37 -4.05
C GLU A 65 13.25 8.03 -3.87
N ARG A 66 12.89 8.93 -4.80
CA ARG A 66 11.58 9.58 -4.85
C ARG A 66 10.42 8.57 -4.87
N LEU A 67 10.54 7.50 -5.65
CA LEU A 67 9.52 6.46 -5.76
C LEU A 67 9.59 5.47 -4.61
N LEU A 68 10.78 5.23 -4.07
CA LEU A 68 11.02 4.23 -3.03
C LEU A 68 10.57 4.71 -1.63
N GLN A 69 10.87 5.96 -1.28
CA GLN A 69 10.55 6.53 0.03
C GLN A 69 9.07 6.34 0.46
N PRO A 70 8.06 6.68 -0.35
CA PRO A 70 6.65 6.47 0.02
C PRO A 70 6.29 4.99 0.21
N LEU A 71 6.88 4.09 -0.58
CA LEU A 71 6.63 2.65 -0.44
C LEU A 71 7.24 2.10 0.86
N GLU A 72 8.42 2.58 1.23
CA GLU A 72 9.06 2.19 2.49
C GLU A 72 8.36 2.79 3.70
N ALA A 73 7.83 4.01 3.59
CA ALA A 73 7.02 4.62 4.63
C ALA A 73 5.73 3.82 4.88
N VAL A 74 5.04 3.38 3.83
CA VAL A 74 3.91 2.45 3.96
C VAL A 74 4.34 1.21 4.71
N ASN A 75 5.40 0.55 4.26
CA ASN A 75 5.89 -0.67 4.88
C ASN A 75 6.22 -0.51 6.37
N ALA A 76 6.84 0.61 6.75
CA ALA A 76 7.20 0.92 8.13
C ALA A 76 5.98 1.13 9.03
N ASP A 77 4.87 1.63 8.48
CA ASP A 77 3.66 1.95 9.23
C ASP A 77 2.71 0.76 9.43
N LEU A 78 2.78 -0.27 8.57
CA LEU A 78 1.89 -1.42 8.68
C LEU A 78 2.06 -2.16 10.02
N ASP A 79 0.96 -2.35 10.75
CA ASP A 79 0.89 -3.17 11.96
C ASP A 79 1.03 -4.67 11.61
N SER A 80 2.27 -5.08 11.40
CA SER A 80 2.64 -6.42 10.97
C SER A 80 3.83 -6.94 11.77
N PRO A 81 3.66 -7.99 12.61
CA PRO A 81 4.78 -8.59 13.32
C PRO A 81 5.89 -9.05 12.38
N ALA A 82 7.13 -8.67 12.70
CA ALA A 82 8.30 -8.77 11.82
C ALA A 82 8.82 -10.20 11.66
N THR A 83 8.12 -11.05 10.91
CA THR A 83 8.66 -12.34 10.44
C THR A 83 9.47 -12.17 9.15
N ALA A 84 10.43 -13.06 8.91
CA ALA A 84 11.24 -13.03 7.69
C ALA A 84 10.39 -13.15 6.42
N HIS A 85 9.37 -14.01 6.44
CA HIS A 85 8.43 -14.18 5.32
C HIS A 85 7.62 -12.89 5.03
N ARG A 86 7.23 -12.13 6.05
CA ARG A 86 6.49 -10.87 5.85
C ARG A 86 7.38 -9.74 5.34
N ARG A 87 8.60 -9.61 5.88
CA ARG A 87 9.60 -8.68 5.33
C ARG A 87 9.87 -8.97 3.85
N ARG A 88 9.92 -10.26 3.49
CA ARG A 88 10.06 -10.70 2.11
C ARG A 88 8.87 -10.26 1.25
N ALA A 89 7.65 -10.50 1.71
CA ALA A 89 6.44 -10.09 1.01
C ALA A 89 6.41 -8.57 0.76
N MET A 90 6.74 -7.77 1.78
CA MET A 90 6.79 -6.31 1.70
C MET A 90 7.85 -5.80 0.71
N ALA A 91 9.04 -6.41 0.68
CA ALA A 91 10.05 -6.11 -0.33
C ALA A 91 9.58 -6.50 -1.75
N ASP A 92 8.87 -7.63 -1.88
CA ASP A 92 8.30 -8.06 -3.16
C ASP A 92 7.18 -7.10 -3.62
N VAL A 93 6.38 -6.51 -2.71
CA VAL A 93 5.42 -5.44 -3.04
C VAL A 93 6.12 -4.22 -3.65
N VAL A 94 7.19 -3.74 -3.00
CA VAL A 94 7.98 -2.59 -3.48
C VAL A 94 8.49 -2.89 -4.89
N ALA A 95 9.04 -4.09 -5.10
CA ALA A 95 9.52 -4.51 -6.42
C ALA A 95 8.40 -4.54 -7.47
N VAL A 96 7.23 -5.09 -7.14
CA VAL A 96 6.07 -5.10 -8.06
C VAL A 96 5.66 -3.69 -8.45
N LEU A 97 5.52 -2.79 -7.46
CA LEU A 97 5.08 -1.43 -7.72
C LEU A 97 6.09 -0.65 -8.58
N LEU A 98 7.39 -0.78 -8.30
CA LEU A 98 8.43 -0.12 -9.10
C LEU A 98 8.46 -0.66 -10.54
N VAL A 99 8.36 -1.97 -10.74
CA VAL A 99 8.28 -2.57 -12.09
C VAL A 99 7.06 -2.05 -12.84
N CYS A 100 5.88 -2.05 -12.21
CA CYS A 100 4.67 -1.52 -12.84
C CYS A 100 4.74 -0.02 -13.13
N CYS A 101 5.43 0.78 -12.29
CA CYS A 101 5.66 2.20 -12.57
C CYS A 101 6.48 2.37 -13.86
N ALA A 102 7.57 1.61 -14.01
CA ALA A 102 8.40 1.64 -15.21
C ALA A 102 7.65 1.16 -16.46
N GLU A 103 6.86 0.09 -16.36
CA GLU A 103 6.08 -0.45 -17.48
C GLU A 103 4.95 0.47 -17.95
N LYS A 104 4.34 1.21 -17.03
CA LYS A 104 3.22 2.13 -17.30
C LYS A 104 3.66 3.56 -17.58
N GLU A 105 4.95 3.86 -17.38
CA GLU A 105 5.52 5.20 -17.39
C GLU A 105 4.79 6.18 -16.45
N ARG A 106 4.13 5.65 -15.42
CA ARG A 106 3.29 6.39 -14.49
C ARG A 106 3.46 5.87 -13.08
N THR A 107 3.64 6.79 -12.14
CA THR A 107 3.75 6.46 -10.72
C THR A 107 2.41 5.98 -10.18
N PHE A 108 2.46 5.24 -9.07
CA PHE A 108 1.27 4.75 -8.38
C PHE A 108 0.33 5.86 -7.88
N TRP A 109 0.80 7.12 -7.80
CA TRP A 109 -0.02 8.30 -7.52
C TRP A 109 -1.04 8.61 -8.62
N GLY A 110 -0.71 8.27 -9.87
CA GLY A 110 -1.55 8.53 -11.03
C GLY A 110 -2.37 7.32 -11.51
N TRP A 111 -2.33 6.20 -10.79
CA TRP A 111 -3.05 5.00 -11.19
C TRP A 111 -4.54 5.10 -10.88
N SER A 112 -5.35 4.75 -11.88
CA SER A 112 -6.79 4.64 -11.73
C SER A 112 -7.17 3.46 -10.83
N THR A 113 -8.40 3.48 -10.31
CA THR A 113 -9.02 2.35 -9.61
C THR A 113 -8.93 1.06 -10.42
N GLN A 114 -9.13 1.14 -11.74
CA GLN A 114 -9.11 -0.04 -12.61
C GLN A 114 -7.71 -0.63 -12.70
N GLU A 115 -6.67 0.20 -12.78
CA GLU A 115 -5.27 -0.25 -12.78
C GLU A 115 -4.90 -0.95 -11.47
N TRP A 116 -5.36 -0.43 -10.33
CA TRP A 116 -5.20 -1.11 -9.04
C TRP A 116 -5.90 -2.48 -9.01
N ILE A 117 -7.12 -2.58 -9.56
CA ILE A 117 -7.86 -3.84 -9.63
C ILE A 117 -7.16 -4.84 -10.54
N ASP A 118 -6.63 -4.38 -11.67
CA ASP A 118 -5.93 -5.24 -12.62
C ASP A 118 -4.63 -5.80 -12.03
N LEU A 119 -3.95 -5.02 -11.19
CA LEU A 119 -2.78 -5.45 -10.43
C LEU A 119 -3.15 -6.41 -9.28
N LEU A 120 -4.20 -6.10 -8.52
CA LEU A 120 -4.61 -6.88 -7.34
C LEU A 120 -5.35 -8.17 -7.68
N GLY A 121 -5.96 -8.23 -8.87
CA GLY A 121 -6.89 -9.30 -9.25
C GLY A 121 -8.19 -9.30 -8.44
N ARG A 122 -9.29 -9.78 -9.02
CA ARG A 122 -10.57 -9.91 -8.31
C ARG A 122 -10.56 -11.01 -7.25
N ASP A 123 -9.64 -11.94 -7.31
CA ASP A 123 -9.42 -12.96 -6.29
C ASP A 123 -7.95 -13.42 -6.29
N GLN A 124 -7.62 -14.35 -5.40
CA GLN A 124 -6.26 -14.88 -5.29
C GLN A 124 -5.82 -15.63 -6.55
N SER A 125 -6.75 -16.31 -7.24
CA SER A 125 -6.46 -17.09 -8.44
C SER A 125 -6.19 -16.19 -9.64
N GLU A 126 -6.95 -15.11 -9.80
CA GLU A 126 -6.70 -14.07 -10.80
C GLU A 126 -5.40 -13.33 -10.52
N PHE A 127 -5.12 -12.99 -9.25
CA PHE A 127 -3.84 -12.42 -8.86
C PHE A 127 -2.67 -13.32 -9.26
N ARG A 128 -2.69 -14.60 -8.86
CA ARG A 128 -1.63 -15.56 -9.17
C ARG A 128 -1.40 -15.75 -10.66
N ARG A 129 -2.47 -15.69 -11.47
CA ARG A 129 -2.38 -15.82 -12.94
C ARG A 129 -1.72 -14.61 -13.60
N ARG A 130 -1.93 -13.41 -13.05
CA ARG A 130 -1.46 -12.15 -13.64
C ARG A 130 -0.14 -11.67 -13.04
N ALA A 131 0.11 -11.99 -11.78
CA ALA A 131 1.31 -11.56 -11.07
C ALA A 131 2.55 -12.19 -11.72
N PRO A 132 3.70 -11.48 -11.71
CA PRO A 132 4.96 -12.06 -12.14
C PRO A 132 5.25 -13.38 -11.42
N ALA A 133 5.83 -14.36 -12.12
CA ALA A 133 6.03 -15.73 -11.61
C ALA A 133 6.84 -15.84 -10.31
N TRP A 134 7.56 -14.78 -9.94
CA TRP A 134 8.35 -14.70 -8.72
C TRP A 134 7.59 -14.17 -7.50
N VAL A 135 6.36 -13.68 -7.68
CA VAL A 135 5.49 -13.11 -6.65
C VAL A 135 4.71 -14.22 -5.96
N GLY A 136 4.83 -14.31 -4.64
CA GLY A 136 4.04 -15.22 -3.82
C GLY A 136 2.63 -14.67 -3.51
N ASP A 137 1.74 -15.57 -3.09
CA ASP A 137 0.35 -15.23 -2.74
C ASP A 137 0.24 -14.22 -1.59
N GLU A 138 1.22 -14.22 -0.69
CA GLU A 138 1.31 -13.37 0.49
C GLU A 138 1.44 -11.87 0.17
N VAL A 139 1.84 -11.53 -1.06
CA VAL A 139 2.07 -10.14 -1.51
C VAL A 139 0.76 -9.38 -1.71
N ARG A 140 -0.28 -10.05 -2.21
CA ARG A 140 -1.59 -9.45 -2.54
C ARG A 140 -2.19 -8.59 -1.41
N PRO A 141 -2.29 -9.05 -0.15
CA PRO A 141 -2.85 -8.22 0.92
C PRO A 141 -1.98 -7.01 1.28
N TYR A 142 -0.67 -7.05 1.05
CA TYR A 142 0.20 -5.89 1.26
C TYR A 142 0.12 -4.90 0.08
N LEU A 143 -0.03 -5.38 -1.16
CA LEU A 143 -0.38 -4.55 -2.30
C LEU A 143 -1.71 -3.81 -2.07
N ALA A 144 -2.72 -4.50 -1.51
CA ALA A 144 -4.01 -3.87 -1.21
C ALA A 144 -3.89 -2.76 -0.16
N ALA A 145 -2.99 -2.90 0.81
CA ALA A 145 -2.68 -1.84 1.78
C ALA A 145 -2.01 -0.63 1.10
N HIS A 146 -1.04 -0.86 0.20
CA HIS A 146 -0.40 0.21 -0.57
C HIS A 146 -1.40 0.94 -1.47
N ALA A 147 -2.31 0.22 -2.12
CA ALA A 147 -3.34 0.81 -2.97
C ALA A 147 -4.24 1.78 -2.17
N TYR A 148 -4.61 1.42 -0.95
CA TYR A 148 -5.39 2.28 -0.06
C TYR A 148 -4.61 3.52 0.40
N LEU A 149 -3.38 3.31 0.86
CA LEU A 149 -2.57 4.35 1.49
C LEU A 149 -1.98 5.34 0.48
N LEU A 150 -1.68 4.90 -0.75
CA LEU A 150 -1.03 5.73 -1.77
C LEU A 150 -1.97 6.11 -2.93
N GLY A 151 -2.80 5.17 -3.39
CA GLY A 151 -3.61 5.32 -4.59
C GLY A 151 -5.07 5.73 -4.33
N SER A 152 -5.41 6.08 -3.08
CA SER A 152 -6.79 6.34 -2.64
C SER A 152 -7.79 5.22 -2.99
N PHE A 153 -7.31 3.98 -3.14
CA PHE A 153 -8.15 2.86 -3.56
C PHE A 153 -9.08 2.42 -2.42
N THR A 154 -10.39 2.60 -2.61
CA THR A 154 -11.42 2.22 -1.62
C THR A 154 -12.39 1.14 -2.13
N GLU A 155 -12.24 0.72 -3.39
CA GLU A 155 -13.15 -0.19 -4.10
C GLU A 155 -12.91 -1.67 -3.76
N PHE A 156 -12.65 -1.95 -2.49
CA PHE A 156 -12.38 -3.30 -1.96
C PHE A 156 -13.51 -4.30 -2.21
N HIS A 157 -14.74 -3.83 -2.44
CA HIS A 157 -15.84 -4.69 -2.82
C HIS A 157 -15.64 -5.38 -4.18
N ARG A 158 -14.75 -4.85 -5.03
CA ARG A 158 -14.38 -5.43 -6.32
C ARG A 158 -13.27 -6.50 -6.23
N LEU A 159 -12.60 -6.63 -5.07
CA LEU A 159 -11.48 -7.58 -4.86
C LEU A 159 -11.91 -8.97 -4.35
N GLY A 160 -13.17 -9.34 -4.57
CA GLY A 160 -13.74 -10.63 -4.17
C GLY A 160 -13.67 -10.86 -2.65
N SER A 161 -13.72 -12.13 -2.24
CA SER A 161 -13.56 -12.49 -0.84
C SER A 161 -12.09 -12.43 -0.43
N PHE A 162 -11.79 -11.65 0.61
CA PHE A 162 -10.49 -11.64 1.27
C PHE A 162 -10.67 -11.29 2.76
N GLN A 163 -9.63 -11.49 3.56
CA GLN A 163 -9.66 -11.20 5.00
C GLN A 163 -9.64 -9.68 5.27
N ARG A 164 -10.77 -9.00 5.07
CA ARG A 164 -10.93 -7.55 5.26
C ARG A 164 -10.53 -7.09 6.65
N LEU A 165 -10.95 -7.84 7.67
CA LEU A 165 -10.58 -7.53 9.06
C LEU A 165 -9.06 -7.58 9.27
N THR A 166 -8.39 -8.58 8.71
CA THR A 166 -6.92 -8.69 8.77
C THR A 166 -6.24 -7.53 8.04
N LEU A 167 -6.80 -7.07 6.90
CA LEU A 167 -6.29 -5.89 6.20
C LEU A 167 -6.48 -4.62 7.05
N SER A 168 -7.67 -4.42 7.61
CA SER A 168 -7.96 -3.27 8.47
C SER A 168 -7.06 -3.23 9.70
N TRP A 169 -6.79 -4.37 10.34
CA TRP A 169 -5.82 -4.45 11.44
C TRP A 169 -4.43 -3.99 11.03
N ARG A 170 -3.97 -4.38 9.84
CA ARG A 170 -2.64 -3.97 9.35
C ARG A 170 -2.55 -2.49 9.06
N ILE A 171 -3.61 -1.89 8.52
CA ILE A 171 -3.61 -0.47 8.12
C ILE A 171 -3.84 0.45 9.31
N PHE A 172 -4.73 0.07 10.24
CA PHE A 172 -5.19 0.99 11.31
C PHE A 172 -4.78 0.55 12.72
N GLY A 173 -4.09 -0.58 12.85
CA GLY A 173 -3.77 -1.20 14.12
C GLY A 173 -4.90 -2.08 14.65
N ARG A 174 -4.54 -3.22 15.24
CA ARG A 174 -5.49 -4.20 15.78
C ARG A 174 -6.41 -3.60 16.85
N ASP A 175 -5.85 -2.89 17.82
CA ASP A 175 -6.58 -2.43 19.01
C ASP A 175 -7.62 -1.37 18.66
N ARG A 176 -7.26 -0.42 17.79
CA ARG A 176 -8.17 0.62 17.29
C ARG A 176 -9.37 0.00 16.56
N VAL A 177 -9.13 -0.91 15.64
CA VAL A 177 -10.21 -1.58 14.87
C VAL A 177 -11.12 -2.39 15.80
N ASN A 178 -10.55 -3.17 16.73
CA ASN A 178 -11.34 -3.99 17.63
C ASN A 178 -12.21 -3.16 18.57
N GLY A 179 -11.67 -2.04 19.11
CA GLY A 179 -12.43 -1.11 19.93
C GLY A 179 -13.64 -0.53 19.19
N GLU A 180 -13.47 -0.15 17.93
CA GLU A 180 -14.53 0.44 17.11
C GLU A 180 -15.57 -0.59 16.65
N VAL A 181 -15.15 -1.82 16.36
CA VAL A 181 -16.09 -2.94 16.10
C VAL A 181 -16.95 -3.21 17.34
N ALA A 182 -16.35 -3.23 18.54
CA ALA A 182 -17.08 -3.43 19.79
C ALA A 182 -18.08 -2.30 20.06
N ARG A 183 -17.65 -1.04 19.86
CA ARG A 183 -18.51 0.14 20.00
C ARG A 183 -19.73 0.07 19.07
N ARG A 184 -19.53 -0.25 17.78
CA ARG A 184 -20.64 -0.35 16.81
C ARG A 184 -21.60 -1.49 17.14
N ARG A 185 -21.11 -2.65 17.58
CA ARG A 185 -21.95 -3.77 18.01
C ARG A 185 -22.83 -3.39 19.20
N LYS A 186 -22.29 -2.63 20.15
CA LYS A 186 -23.06 -2.13 21.30
C LYS A 186 -24.20 -1.20 20.85
N ALA A 187 -23.91 -0.25 19.95
CA ALA A 187 -24.92 0.68 19.44
C ALA A 187 -26.02 0.04 18.58
N LEU A 188 -25.77 -1.15 17.99
CA LEU A 188 -26.78 -1.91 17.23
C LEU A 188 -27.63 -2.84 18.13
N ALA A 189 -27.24 -3.00 19.40
CA ALA A 189 -27.95 -3.82 20.37
C ALA A 189 -28.85 -2.98 21.30
N GLU A 190 -28.79 -1.65 21.19
CA GLU A 190 -29.63 -0.65 21.86
C GLU A 190 -30.74 -0.19 20.90
#